data_AF-A0A2G2MET3-F1
#
_entry.id   AF-A0A2G2MET3-F1
#
_cell.length_a   1.000
_cell.length_b   1.000
_cell.length_c   1.000
_cell.angle_alpha   90.00
_cell.angle_beta   90.00
_cell.angle_gamma   90.00
#
_symmetry.space_group_name_H-M   'P 1'
#
loop_
_entity.id
_entity.type
_entity.pdbx_description
1 polymer ?
#
loop_
_entity_poly.entity_id
_entity_poly.type
_entity_poly.pdbx_seq_one_letter_code
_entity_poly.pdbx_strand_id
1 'polypeptide(L)'
;MMGYNLSGDQLPVTKTANCILVGVDDAAPTTQPLPCIRCGECATACPVSLLPQQLYWHARAKDLEKTQEYNLFDCIECGCCSYVCPSKIPLVHYFRFAKTEIMTQQQETLKSDIARVRHENRLERLELEKKEKQERQRQRKAALAATKAAKEKEAALKANNPDNVENN
;
A
#
# COMPACT_ATOMS: atom_id res chain seq x y z
N MET A 1 -4.88 6.20 33.51
CA MET A 1 -5.94 5.19 33.36
C MET A 1 -5.96 4.77 31.89
N MET A 2 -6.03 3.47 31.60
CA MET A 2 -6.03 2.96 30.21
C MET A 2 -7.46 2.97 29.66
N GLY A 3 -7.61 3.27 28.36
CA GLY A 3 -8.91 3.32 27.68
C GLY A 3 -9.00 4.49 26.69
N TYR A 4 -10.10 4.57 25.97
CA TYR A 4 -10.48 5.71 25.15
C TYR A 4 -11.99 5.92 25.27
N ASN A 5 -12.45 7.16 25.07
CA ASN A 5 -13.88 7.45 25.10
C ASN A 5 -14.56 6.80 23.89
N LEU A 6 -15.65 6.08 24.16
CA LEU A 6 -16.48 5.48 23.14
C LEU A 6 -17.39 6.54 22.51
N SER A 7 -17.63 6.43 21.22
CA SER A 7 -18.50 7.35 20.48
C SER A 7 -19.99 7.18 20.82
N GLY A 8 -20.35 6.11 21.53
CA GLY A 8 -21.71 5.76 21.96
C GLY A 8 -21.85 4.27 22.29
N ASP A 9 -23.06 3.85 22.65
CA ASP A 9 -23.34 2.51 23.19
C ASP A 9 -23.61 1.45 22.10
N GLN A 10 -23.63 1.85 20.83
CA GLN A 10 -23.89 0.97 19.68
C GLN A 10 -22.62 0.31 19.14
N LEU A 11 -21.68 -0.02 20.03
CA LEU A 11 -20.40 -0.64 19.67
C LEU A 11 -20.34 -2.08 20.20
N PRO A 12 -19.89 -3.06 19.39
CA PRO A 12 -19.76 -4.43 19.87
C PRO A 12 -18.63 -4.53 20.90
N VAL A 13 -18.87 -5.30 21.97
CA VAL A 13 -17.84 -5.66 22.94
C VAL A 13 -17.12 -6.91 22.43
N THR A 14 -15.84 -6.77 22.10
CA THR A 14 -14.98 -7.86 21.63
C THR A 14 -14.23 -8.51 22.79
N LYS A 15 -13.65 -9.71 22.58
CA LYS A 15 -12.80 -10.38 23.57
C LYS A 15 -11.62 -9.52 24.06
N THR A 16 -11.23 -8.51 23.29
CA THR A 16 -10.15 -7.57 23.64
C THR A 16 -10.59 -6.51 24.64
N ALA A 17 -11.88 -6.34 24.89
CA ALA A 17 -12.38 -5.42 25.91
C ALA A 17 -12.22 -6.04 27.30
N ASN A 18 -11.38 -5.41 28.14
CA ASN A 18 -11.17 -5.85 29.51
C ASN A 18 -12.20 -5.24 30.48
N CYS A 19 -12.45 -3.93 30.36
CA CYS A 19 -13.36 -3.20 31.25
C CYS A 19 -14.08 -2.06 30.50
N ILE A 20 -15.33 -1.80 30.88
CA ILE A 20 -16.11 -0.63 30.48
C ILE A 20 -16.26 0.26 31.71
N LEU A 21 -15.85 1.52 31.59
CA LEU A 21 -15.96 2.51 32.65
C LEU A 21 -17.12 3.46 32.32
N VAL A 22 -18.05 3.60 33.27
CA VAL A 22 -19.28 4.41 33.13
C VAL A 22 -19.27 5.51 34.18
N GLY A 23 -19.81 6.69 33.87
CA GLY A 23 -19.88 7.83 34.80
C GLY A 23 -18.53 8.53 34.99
N VAL A 24 -17.72 8.62 33.92
CA VAL A 24 -16.37 9.20 33.95
C VAL A 24 -16.34 10.71 33.62
N ASP A 25 -17.50 11.36 33.60
CA ASP A 25 -17.62 12.79 33.23
C ASP A 25 -16.77 13.71 34.13
N ASP A 26 -16.62 13.33 35.41
CA ASP A 26 -15.76 14.03 36.39
C ASP A 26 -14.41 13.31 36.65
N ALA A 27 -14.12 12.22 35.96
CA ALA A 27 -12.97 11.36 36.27
C ALA A 27 -11.61 11.95 35.87
N ALA A 28 -11.60 12.94 34.97
CA ALA A 28 -10.40 13.71 34.65
C ALA A 28 -10.77 15.14 34.26
N PRO A 29 -10.33 16.18 35.00
CA PRO A 29 -10.54 17.55 34.58
C PRO A 29 -9.87 17.77 33.23
N THR A 30 -10.58 18.43 32.31
CA THR A 30 -10.08 18.88 31.00
C THR A 30 -8.99 19.94 31.20
N THR A 31 -7.82 19.47 31.60
CA THR A 31 -6.65 20.31 31.78
C THR A 31 -5.97 20.45 30.42
N GLN A 32 -5.82 21.68 29.93
CA GLN A 32 -5.10 21.90 28.68
C GLN A 32 -3.64 21.45 28.84
N PRO A 33 -3.08 20.73 27.86
CA PRO A 33 -1.69 20.30 27.94
C PRO A 33 -0.76 21.53 27.95
N LEU A 34 0.12 21.58 28.93
CA LEU A 34 1.16 22.60 29.03
C LEU A 34 2.35 22.24 28.13
N PRO A 35 3.22 23.21 27.79
CA PRO A 35 4.46 22.93 27.08
C PRO A 35 5.34 21.90 27.81
N CYS A 36 6.03 21.06 27.04
CA CYS A 36 6.97 20.09 27.59
C CYS A 36 8.18 20.80 28.22
N ILE A 37 8.41 20.61 29.51
CA ILE A 37 9.57 21.15 30.25
C ILE A 37 10.80 20.25 30.23
N ARG A 38 10.75 19.14 29.49
CA ARG A 38 11.84 18.17 29.35
C ARG A 38 12.35 17.55 30.66
N CYS A 39 11.45 17.25 31.61
CA CYS A 39 11.81 16.66 32.91
C CYS A 39 12.36 15.21 32.87
N GLY A 40 12.13 14.46 31.81
CA GLY A 40 12.63 13.08 31.65
C GLY A 40 11.81 11.98 32.35
N GLU A 41 10.83 12.30 33.20
CA GLU A 41 10.03 11.31 33.95
C GLU A 41 9.35 10.26 33.06
N CYS A 42 8.94 10.66 31.86
CA CYS A 42 8.31 9.77 30.89
C CYS A 42 9.22 8.59 30.46
N ALA A 43 10.54 8.78 30.40
CA ALA A 43 11.48 7.73 30.06
C ALA A 43 11.65 6.75 31.22
N THR A 44 11.80 7.27 32.44
CA THR A 44 11.93 6.46 33.67
C THR A 44 10.69 5.59 33.91
N ALA A 45 9.50 6.11 33.64
CA ALA A 45 8.24 5.38 33.83
C ALA A 45 7.90 4.40 32.69
N CYS A 46 8.68 4.35 31.62
CA CYS A 46 8.37 3.53 30.45
C CYS A 46 8.69 2.04 30.73
N PRO A 47 7.71 1.13 30.71
CA PRO A 47 7.95 -0.29 31.00
C PRO A 47 8.73 -1.03 29.90
N VAL A 48 8.82 -0.44 28.71
CA VAL A 48 9.56 -0.98 27.55
C VAL A 48 10.81 -0.15 27.24
N SER A 49 11.24 0.72 28.16
CA SER A 49 12.49 1.49 28.08
C SER A 49 12.66 2.33 26.80
N LEU A 50 11.56 2.85 26.24
CA LEU A 50 11.60 3.80 25.13
C LEU A 50 12.02 5.21 25.57
N LEU A 51 12.16 6.11 24.60
CA LEU A 51 12.37 7.54 24.81
C LEU A 51 11.11 8.35 24.41
N PRO A 52 10.04 8.38 25.23
CA PRO A 52 8.79 9.07 24.89
C PRO A 52 8.97 10.56 24.59
N GLN A 53 9.97 11.20 25.18
CA GLN A 53 10.29 12.59 24.91
C GLN A 53 10.66 12.80 23.44
N GLN A 54 11.56 11.99 22.88
CA GLN A 54 11.98 12.10 21.48
C GLN A 54 10.84 11.71 20.54
N LEU A 55 10.18 10.58 20.83
CA LEU A 55 9.01 10.13 20.09
C LEU A 55 7.93 11.20 20.02
N TYR A 56 7.69 11.95 21.10
CA TYR A 56 6.69 13.01 21.13
C TYR A 56 7.03 14.15 20.18
N TRP A 57 8.29 14.60 20.16
CA TRP A 57 8.71 15.68 19.27
C TRP A 57 8.60 15.26 17.81
N HIS A 58 9.03 14.05 17.46
CA HIS A 58 8.90 13.52 16.10
C HIS A 58 7.44 13.29 15.70
N ALA A 59 6.63 12.68 16.55
CA ALA A 59 5.21 12.46 16.29
C ALA A 59 4.43 13.78 16.15
N ARG A 60 4.72 14.78 16.99
CA ARG A 60 4.12 16.12 16.90
C ARG A 60 4.53 16.85 15.62
N ALA A 61 5.76 16.68 15.17
CA ALA A 61 6.26 17.24 13.91
C ALA A 61 5.78 16.47 12.67
N LYS A 62 5.05 15.35 12.84
CA LYS A 62 4.69 14.39 11.78
C LYS A 62 5.92 13.81 11.04
N ASP A 63 7.06 13.76 11.71
CA ASP A 63 8.28 13.13 11.23
C ASP A 63 8.21 11.62 11.53
N LEU A 64 7.43 10.89 10.71
CA LEU A 64 7.09 9.49 10.93
C LEU A 64 8.25 8.53 10.69
N GLU A 65 9.24 8.93 9.89
CA GLU A 65 10.45 8.13 9.65
C GLU A 65 11.27 8.06 10.94
N LYS A 66 11.53 9.21 11.58
CA LYS A 66 12.24 9.23 12.85
C LYS A 66 11.49 8.55 13.97
N THR A 67 10.15 8.61 14.01
CA THR A 67 9.44 7.84 15.05
C THR A 67 9.71 6.34 14.93
N GLN A 68 9.89 5.81 13.72
CA GLN A 68 10.29 4.41 13.50
C GLN A 68 11.74 4.15 13.92
N GLU A 69 12.67 5.07 13.63
CA GLU A 69 14.07 4.98 14.11
C GLU A 69 14.16 4.90 15.63
N TYR A 70 13.24 5.56 16.34
CA TYR A 70 13.10 5.51 17.80
C TYR A 70 12.19 4.37 18.29
N ASN A 71 11.97 3.33 17.47
CA ASN A 71 11.21 2.12 17.80
C ASN A 71 9.79 2.38 18.29
N LEU A 72 9.06 3.30 17.65
CA LEU A 72 7.66 3.61 17.99
C LEU A 72 6.76 2.36 18.08
N PHE A 73 7.01 1.34 17.25
CA PHE A 73 6.19 0.12 17.21
C PHE A 73 6.32 -0.76 18.46
N ASP A 74 7.39 -0.61 19.25
CA ASP A 74 7.56 -1.31 20.53
C ASP A 74 6.70 -0.68 21.64
N CYS A 75 6.14 0.51 21.42
CA CYS A 75 5.28 1.16 22.39
C CYS A 75 3.99 0.35 22.58
N ILE A 76 3.76 -0.21 23.76
CA ILE A 76 2.54 -0.97 24.08
C ILE A 76 1.33 -0.09 24.49
N GLU A 77 1.44 1.23 24.34
CA GLU A 77 0.34 2.18 24.61
C GLU A 77 -0.24 2.13 26.04
N CYS A 78 0.58 1.75 27.02
CA CYS A 78 0.20 1.61 28.43
C CYS A 78 -0.22 2.93 29.11
N GLY A 79 0.21 4.10 28.60
CA GLY A 79 -0.17 5.39 29.19
C GLY A 79 0.64 5.84 30.39
N CYS A 80 1.63 5.07 30.84
CA CYS A 80 2.50 5.44 31.97
C CYS A 80 3.16 6.80 31.76
N CYS A 81 3.69 7.05 30.57
CA CYS A 81 4.33 8.31 30.21
C CYS A 81 3.38 9.52 30.25
N SER A 82 2.13 9.38 29.80
CA SER A 82 1.12 10.44 29.87
C SER A 82 0.70 10.74 31.31
N TYR A 83 0.62 9.70 32.15
CA TYR A 83 0.19 9.82 33.55
C TYR A 83 1.20 10.57 34.41
N VAL A 84 2.49 10.24 34.28
CA VAL A 84 3.56 10.89 35.05
C VAL A 84 3.92 12.28 34.53
N CYS A 85 3.44 12.67 33.34
CA CYS A 85 3.83 13.95 32.75
C CYS A 85 3.34 15.15 33.61
N PRO A 86 4.24 16.00 34.13
CA PRO A 86 3.84 17.19 34.90
C PRO A 86 3.08 18.20 34.03
N SER A 87 3.42 18.27 32.74
CA SER A 87 2.74 19.12 31.75
C SER A 87 1.39 18.54 31.25
N LYS A 88 0.96 17.37 31.77
CA LYS A 88 -0.28 16.68 31.35
C LYS A 88 -0.41 16.46 29.84
N ILE A 89 0.71 16.21 29.17
CA ILE A 89 0.74 15.94 27.73
C ILE A 89 0.21 14.51 27.47
N PRO A 90 -0.79 14.33 26.59
CA PRO A 90 -1.32 13.01 26.25
C PRO A 90 -0.40 12.27 25.27
N LEU A 91 0.82 11.91 25.71
CA LEU A 91 1.88 11.31 24.90
C LEU A 91 1.39 10.10 24.08
N VAL A 92 0.63 9.20 24.70
CA VAL A 92 0.09 8.01 24.00
C VAL A 92 -0.85 8.36 22.84
N HIS A 93 -1.55 9.50 22.87
CA HIS A 93 -2.41 9.89 21.74
C HIS A 93 -1.56 10.24 20.51
N TYR A 94 -0.42 10.90 20.70
CA TYR A 94 0.52 11.20 19.62
C TYR A 94 1.15 9.91 19.06
N PHE A 95 1.45 8.93 19.91
CA PHE A 95 2.02 7.66 19.47
C PHE A 95 1.01 6.82 18.70
N ARG A 96 -0.24 6.76 19.15
CA ARG A 96 -1.34 6.13 18.41
C ARG A 96 -1.54 6.77 17.05
N PHE A 97 -1.60 8.11 17.01
CA PHE A 97 -1.68 8.84 15.76
C PHE A 97 -0.54 8.45 14.81
N ALA A 98 0.71 8.54 15.26
CA ALA A 98 1.86 8.21 14.42
C ALA A 98 1.84 6.76 13.91
N LYS A 99 1.47 5.78 14.75
CA LYS A 99 1.33 4.39 14.31
C LYS A 99 0.24 4.22 13.25
N THR A 100 -0.94 4.80 13.48
CA THR A 100 -2.06 4.70 12.54
C THR A 100 -1.72 5.34 11.20
N GLU A 101 -1.06 6.50 11.20
CA GLU A 101 -0.60 7.15 9.97
C GLU A 101 0.40 6.27 9.21
N ILE A 102 1.39 5.70 9.89
CA ILE A 102 2.36 4.79 9.26
C ILE A 102 1.66 3.57 8.66
N MET A 103 0.74 2.94 9.42
CA MET A 103 -0.02 1.79 8.93
C MET A 103 -0.87 2.16 7.70
N THR A 104 -1.44 3.36 7.68
CA THR A 104 -2.23 3.85 6.54
C THR A 104 -1.35 4.05 5.30
N GLN A 105 -0.18 4.69 5.45
CA GLN A 105 0.80 4.85 4.37
C GLN A 105 1.29 3.50 3.83
N GLN A 106 1.55 2.53 4.71
CA GLN A 106 1.94 1.17 4.32
C GLN A 106 0.83 0.46 3.54
N GLN A 107 -0.43 0.63 3.94
CA GLN A 107 -1.55 0.05 3.20
C GLN A 107 -1.74 0.68 1.81
N GLU A 108 -1.55 1.99 1.68
CA GLU A 108 -1.65 2.72 0.41
C GLU A 108 -0.53 2.33 -0.57
N THR A 109 0.70 2.22 -0.07
CA THR A 109 1.85 1.75 -0.86
C THR A 109 1.63 0.32 -1.35
N LEU A 110 1.23 -0.59 -0.46
CA LEU A 110 0.91 -1.98 -0.84
C LEU A 110 -0.20 -2.06 -1.91
N LYS A 111 -1.27 -1.27 -1.78
CA LYS A 111 -2.35 -1.21 -2.79
C LYS A 111 -1.82 -0.71 -4.14
N SER A 112 -0.98 0.31 -4.12
CA SER A 112 -0.37 0.89 -5.32
C SER A 112 0.56 -0.11 -6.01
N ASP A 113 1.38 -0.84 -5.26
CA ASP A 113 2.25 -1.88 -5.79
C ASP A 113 1.46 -3.05 -6.41
N ILE A 114 0.40 -3.51 -5.74
CA ILE A 114 -0.48 -4.55 -6.29
C ILE A 114 -1.11 -4.08 -7.61
N ALA A 115 -1.56 -2.82 -7.68
CA ALA A 115 -2.12 -2.26 -8.91
C ALA A 115 -1.08 -2.16 -10.03
N ARG A 116 0.15 -1.74 -9.71
CA ARG A 116 1.29 -1.68 -10.64
C ARG A 116 1.61 -3.05 -11.22
N VAL A 117 1.79 -4.06 -10.37
CA VAL A 117 2.09 -5.45 -10.79
C VAL A 117 0.97 -6.00 -11.69
N ARG A 118 -0.30 -5.72 -11.36
CA ARG A 118 -1.44 -6.13 -12.22
C ARG A 118 -1.40 -5.46 -13.59
N HIS A 119 -0.99 -4.20 -13.66
CA HIS A 119 -0.87 -3.46 -14.91
C HIS A 119 0.26 -3.99 -15.78
N GLU A 120 1.44 -4.18 -15.20
CA GLU A 120 2.63 -4.75 -15.86
C GLU A 120 2.28 -6.13 -16.46
N ASN A 121 1.70 -7.04 -15.66
CA ASN A 121 1.24 -8.35 -16.13
C ASN A 121 0.20 -8.28 -17.27
N ARG A 122 -0.63 -7.22 -17.31
CA ARG A 122 -1.61 -7.03 -18.39
C ARG A 122 -0.93 -6.58 -19.68
N LEU A 123 0.05 -5.68 -19.59
CA LEU A 123 0.81 -5.20 -20.73
C LEU A 123 1.58 -6.34 -21.39
N GLU A 124 2.24 -7.18 -20.59
CA GLU A 124 2.98 -8.35 -21.09
C GLU A 124 2.08 -9.30 -21.89
N ARG A 125 0.89 -9.64 -21.38
CA ARG A 125 -0.07 -10.48 -22.11
C ARG A 125 -0.48 -9.86 -23.44
N LEU A 126 -0.77 -8.56 -23.45
CA LEU A 126 -1.17 -7.85 -24.68
C LEU A 126 -0.03 -7.76 -25.70
N GLU A 127 1.21 -7.62 -25.24
CA GLU A 127 2.39 -7.61 -26.11
C GLU A 127 2.66 -8.97 -26.73
N LEU A 128 2.54 -10.06 -25.95
CA LEU A 128 2.65 -11.43 -26.46
C LEU A 128 1.57 -11.69 -27.54
N GLU A 129 0.31 -11.39 -27.24
CA GLU A 129 -0.78 -11.54 -28.22
C GLU A 129 -0.56 -10.71 -29.49
N LYS A 130 -0.05 -9.48 -29.36
CA LYS A 130 0.27 -8.62 -30.52
C LYS A 130 1.39 -9.22 -31.36
N LYS A 131 2.46 -9.73 -30.75
CA LYS A 131 3.58 -10.40 -31.43
C LYS A 131 3.08 -11.64 -32.17
N GLU A 132 2.32 -12.52 -31.51
CA GLU A 132 1.72 -13.71 -32.13
C GLU A 132 0.79 -13.36 -33.31
N LYS A 133 -0.04 -12.31 -33.17
CA LYS A 133 -0.92 -11.83 -34.24
C LYS A 133 -0.10 -11.30 -35.43
N GLN A 134 0.97 -10.54 -35.17
CA GLN A 134 1.86 -10.02 -36.22
C GLN A 134 2.60 -11.15 -36.95
N GLU A 135 3.12 -12.15 -36.22
CA GLU A 135 3.77 -13.33 -36.81
C GLU A 135 2.79 -14.13 -37.67
N ARG A 136 1.58 -14.40 -37.17
CA ARG A 136 0.52 -15.09 -37.92
C ARG A 136 0.14 -14.34 -39.19
N GLN A 137 0.07 -13.00 -39.13
CA GLN A 137 -0.19 -12.17 -40.31
C GLN A 137 0.98 -12.21 -41.31
N ARG A 138 2.23 -12.17 -40.84
CA ARG A 138 3.43 -12.26 -41.70
C ARG A 138 3.49 -13.61 -42.41
N GLN A 139 3.24 -14.71 -41.70
CA GLN A 139 3.17 -16.06 -42.27
C GLN A 139 2.05 -16.19 -43.31
N ARG A 140 0.84 -15.69 -43.01
CA ARG A 140 -0.28 -15.68 -43.97
C ARG A 140 0.03 -14.87 -45.23
N LYS A 141 0.61 -13.68 -45.09
CA LYS A 141 1.02 -12.84 -46.23
C LYS A 141 2.10 -13.54 -47.07
N ALA A 142 3.09 -14.17 -46.45
CA ALA A 142 4.13 -14.93 -47.16
C ALA A 142 3.57 -16.13 -47.92
N ALA A 143 2.65 -16.90 -47.32
CA ALA A 143 1.99 -18.03 -47.98
C ALA A 143 1.11 -17.59 -49.16
N LEU A 144 0.37 -16.48 -49.02
CA LEU A 144 -0.41 -15.90 -50.11
C LEU A 144 0.48 -15.36 -51.25
N ALA A 145 1.64 -14.78 -50.94
CA ALA A 145 2.60 -14.34 -51.94
C ALA A 145 3.26 -15.53 -52.67
N ALA A 146 3.63 -16.59 -51.94
CA ALA A 146 4.19 -17.80 -52.53
C ALA A 146 3.20 -18.53 -53.44
N THR A 147 1.91 -18.62 -53.05
CA THR A 147 0.86 -19.21 -53.89
C THR A 147 0.55 -18.36 -55.11
N LYS A 148 0.54 -17.03 -55.01
CA LYS A 148 0.43 -16.13 -56.17
C LYS A 148 1.61 -16.27 -57.12
N ALA A 149 2.85 -16.27 -56.61
CA ALA A 149 4.04 -16.45 -57.42
C ALA A 149 4.10 -17.84 -58.10
N ALA A 150 3.59 -18.90 -57.44
CA ALA A 150 3.45 -20.22 -58.05
C ALA A 150 2.42 -20.22 -59.18
N LYS A 151 1.26 -19.58 -58.99
CA LYS A 151 0.24 -19.42 -60.05
C LYS A 151 0.73 -18.57 -61.23
N GLU A 152 1.49 -17.51 -60.97
CA GLU A 152 2.10 -16.67 -62.02
C GLU A 152 3.19 -17.43 -62.78
N LYS A 153 4.01 -18.24 -62.10
CA LYS A 153 4.97 -19.15 -62.75
C LYS A 153 4.28 -20.23 -63.57
N GLU A 154 3.17 -20.79 -63.09
CA GLU A 154 2.38 -21.79 -63.82
C GLU A 154 1.66 -21.18 -65.04
N ALA A 155 1.18 -19.94 -64.93
CA ALA A 155 0.62 -19.19 -66.05
C ALA A 155 1.68 -18.80 -67.09
N ALA A 156 2.88 -18.42 -66.65
CA ALA A 156 4.02 -18.15 -67.53
C ALA A 156 4.55 -19.42 -68.23
N LEU A 157 4.53 -20.58 -67.56
CA LEU A 157 4.84 -21.87 -68.19
C LEU A 157 3.79 -22.29 -69.22
N LYS A 158 2.50 -22.01 -68.98
CA LYS A 158 1.42 -22.28 -69.95
C LYS A 158 1.42 -21.32 -71.15
N ALA A 159 1.92 -20.09 -70.99
CA ALA A 159 2.03 -19.12 -72.08
C ALA A 159 3.23 -19.38 -73.03
N ASN A 160 4.25 -20.11 -72.58
CA ASN A 160 5.44 -20.46 -73.39
C ASN A 160 5.31 -21.79 -74.16
N ASN A 161 4.11 -22.38 -74.26
CA ASN A 161 3.88 -23.53 -75.14
C ASN A 161 2.76 -23.26 -76.16
N PRO A 162 3.04 -22.49 -77.23
CA PRO A 162 2.20 -22.45 -78.41
C PRO A 162 2.68 -23.53 -79.38
N ASP A 163 1.95 -24.64 -79.49
CA ASP A 163 1.72 -25.39 -80.74
C ASP A 163 1.08 -26.74 -80.41
N ASN A 164 -0.24 -26.82 -80.64
CA ASN A 164 -0.76 -27.82 -81.57
C ASN A 164 -2.14 -27.36 -82.07
N VAL A 165 -2.11 -26.57 -83.14
CA VAL A 165 -3.22 -26.51 -84.11
C VAL A 165 -2.98 -27.68 -85.05
N GLU A 166 -3.94 -28.59 -85.22
CA GLU A 166 -4.48 -29.01 -86.53
C GLU A 166 -5.29 -30.32 -86.49
N ASN A 167 -6.51 -30.18 -87.00
CA ASN A 167 -7.25 -31.09 -87.88
C ASN A 167 -8.11 -32.26 -87.35
N ASN A 168 -9.36 -32.20 -87.86
CA ASN A 168 -10.41 -33.20 -88.06
C ASN A 168 -11.26 -33.65 -86.86
#